data_AF-A0A6L8EDL8-F1
#
_entry.id   AF-A0A6L8EDL8-F1
#
_cell.length_a   1.000
_cell.length_b   1.000
_cell.length_c   1.000
_cell.angle_alpha   90.00
_cell.angle_beta   90.00
_cell.angle_gamma   90.00
#
_symmetry.space_group_name_H-M   'P 1'
#
loop_
_entity.id
_entity.type
_entity.pdbx_description
1 polymer ?
#
loop_
_entity_poly.entity_id
_entity_poly.type
_entity_poly.pdbx_seq_one_letter_code
_entity_poly.pdbx_strand_id
1 'polypeptide(L)'
;MKTDRLRLLPRHLRILERLLGEHLPDVEVWAYGSRVNGRGHDGSDLDLVLRGPELKEIPIERLADFEEAVRESTIPFLVEARDWARLPERFQEEIEREHVAQVSSG
;
A
#
# COMPACT_ATOMS: atom_id res chain seq x y z
N MET A 1 0.96 -10.93 -11.21
CA MET A 1 0.09 -11.76 -10.35
C MET A 1 -1.02 -10.87 -9.79
N LYS A 2 -2.18 -11.44 -9.47
CA LYS A 2 -3.51 -10.82 -9.61
C LYS A 2 -3.83 -9.67 -8.63
N THR A 3 -3.93 -8.45 -9.16
CA THR A 3 -4.60 -7.29 -8.53
C THR A 3 -6.14 -7.49 -8.43
N ASP A 4 -6.68 -8.56 -9.03
CA ASP A 4 -8.13 -8.88 -9.16
C ASP A 4 -8.94 -8.91 -7.84
N ARG A 5 -8.30 -8.91 -6.67
CA ARG A 5 -8.99 -8.94 -5.37
C ARG A 5 -9.09 -7.59 -4.68
N LEU A 6 -8.35 -6.59 -5.15
CA LEU A 6 -8.36 -5.28 -4.52
C LEU A 6 -9.65 -4.53 -4.89
N ARG A 7 -10.52 -4.30 -3.90
CA ARG A 7 -11.73 -3.50 -4.08
C ARG A 7 -11.39 -2.02 -4.14
N LEU A 8 -10.92 -1.62 -5.32
CA LEU A 8 -10.49 -0.27 -5.63
C LEU A 8 -10.94 0.08 -7.05
N LEU A 9 -11.49 1.29 -7.23
CA LEU A 9 -11.87 1.75 -8.56
C LEU A 9 -10.61 1.92 -9.41
N PRO A 10 -10.62 1.50 -10.70
CA PRO A 10 -9.42 1.52 -11.54
C PRO A 10 -8.74 2.89 -11.63
N ARG A 11 -9.50 3.98 -11.55
CA ARG A 11 -8.95 5.34 -11.53
C ARG A 11 -8.09 5.63 -10.30
N HIS A 12 -8.49 5.13 -9.12
CA HIS A 12 -7.75 5.36 -7.89
C HIS A 12 -6.52 4.43 -7.84
N LEU A 13 -6.64 3.21 -8.36
CA LEU A 13 -5.49 2.31 -8.53
C LEU A 13 -4.43 2.98 -9.41
N ARG A 14 -4.79 3.54 -10.56
CA ARG A 14 -3.83 4.24 -11.43
C ARG A 14 -3.15 5.45 -10.78
N ILE A 15 -3.87 6.20 -9.93
CA ILE A 15 -3.26 7.30 -9.17
C ILE A 15 -2.23 6.74 -8.19
N LEU A 16 -2.60 5.68 -7.46
CA LEU A 16 -1.70 5.02 -6.51
C LEU A 16 -0.46 4.43 -7.18
N GLU A 17 -0.62 3.67 -8.27
CA GLU A 17 0.48 3.06 -9.03
C GLU A 17 1.45 4.13 -9.55
N ARG A 18 0.92 5.28 -10.00
CA ARG A 18 1.73 6.42 -10.42
C ARG A 18 2.52 7.04 -9.27
N LEU A 19 1.87 7.33 -8.14
CA LEU A 19 2.55 7.91 -6.97
C LEU A 19 3.61 6.96 -6.41
N LEU A 20 3.33 5.65 -6.42
CA LEU A 20 4.31 4.63 -6.07
C LEU A 20 5.51 4.64 -7.02
N GLY A 21 5.29 4.74 -8.33
CA GLY A 21 6.38 4.86 -9.31
C GLY A 21 7.21 6.15 -9.16
N GLU A 22 6.57 7.27 -8.82
CA GLU A 22 7.24 8.57 -8.66
C GLU A 22 8.08 8.65 -7.36
N HIS A 23 7.58 8.14 -6.24
CA HIS A 23 8.21 8.29 -4.92
C HIS A 23 8.93 7.03 -4.43
N LEU A 24 8.42 5.84 -4.77
CA LEU A 24 8.83 4.53 -4.24
C LEU A 24 9.09 3.47 -5.34
N PRO A 25 9.82 3.78 -6.44
CA PRO A 25 9.94 2.88 -7.61
C PRO A 25 10.54 1.50 -7.32
N ASP A 26 11.39 1.40 -6.30
CA ASP A 26 12.14 0.21 -5.88
C ASP A 26 11.48 -0.56 -4.73
N VAL A 27 10.29 -0.13 -4.29
CA VAL A 27 9.58 -0.69 -3.15
C VAL A 27 8.49 -1.65 -3.63
N GLU A 28 8.48 -2.86 -3.08
CA GLU A 28 7.37 -3.79 -3.29
C GLU A 28 6.19 -3.40 -2.39
N VAL A 29 4.98 -3.36 -2.94
CA VAL A 29 3.79 -2.91 -2.21
C VAL A 29 2.73 -4.00 -2.12
N TRP A 30 2.31 -4.29 -0.90
CA TRP A 30 1.21 -5.20 -0.62
C TRP A 30 0.04 -4.42 -0.04
N ALA A 31 -1.15 -4.63 -0.60
CA ALA A 31 -2.41 -4.25 0.05
C ALA A 31 -2.91 -5.39 0.92
N TYR A 32 -3.47 -5.07 2.08
CA TYR A 32 -4.08 -6.03 3.00
C TYR A 32 -5.38 -5.47 3.59
N GLY A 33 -5.96 -6.16 4.57
CA GLY A 33 -7.13 -5.67 5.28
C GLY A 33 -8.44 -5.74 4.49
N SER A 34 -9.36 -4.81 4.79
CA SER A 34 -10.77 -4.93 4.41
C SER A 34 -10.99 -4.94 2.89
N ARG A 35 -10.23 -4.13 2.15
CA ARG A 35 -10.32 -3.99 0.68
C ARG A 35 -9.79 -5.21 -0.08
N VAL A 36 -9.03 -6.10 0.56
CA VAL A 36 -8.55 -7.36 -0.04
C VAL A 36 -9.37 -8.56 0.43
N ASN A 37 -9.76 -8.58 1.71
CA ASN A 37 -10.52 -9.67 2.33
C ASN A 37 -12.03 -9.65 2.00
N GLY A 38 -12.48 -8.76 1.11
CA GLY A 38 -13.88 -8.68 0.65
C GLY A 38 -14.86 -8.05 1.65
N ARG A 39 -14.35 -7.50 2.76
CA ARG A 39 -15.14 -6.82 3.80
C ARG A 39 -15.17 -5.29 3.66
N GLY A 40 -14.39 -4.74 2.74
CA GLY A 40 -14.28 -3.31 2.50
C GLY A 40 -15.51 -2.72 1.80
N HIS A 41 -15.86 -1.51 2.20
CA HIS A 41 -16.86 -0.63 1.60
C HIS A 41 -16.19 0.63 1.03
N ASP A 42 -16.94 1.48 0.33
CA ASP A 42 -16.37 2.60 -0.45
C ASP A 42 -15.55 3.59 0.42
N GLY A 43 -15.97 3.82 1.66
CA GLY A 43 -15.26 4.64 2.65
C GLY A 43 -14.27 3.90 3.54
N SER A 44 -13.94 2.63 3.29
CA SER A 44 -12.91 1.93 4.07
C SER A 44 -11.53 2.47 3.74
N ASP A 45 -10.62 2.44 4.69
CA ASP A 45 -9.23 2.81 4.44
C ASP A 45 -8.55 1.77 3.53
N LEU A 46 -7.44 2.16 2.91
CA LEU A 46 -6.58 1.28 2.14
C LEU A 46 -5.30 1.03 2.92
N ASP A 47 -5.16 -0.17 3.45
CA ASP A 47 -3.97 -0.60 4.19
C ASP A 47 -2.90 -1.12 3.23
N LEU A 48 -1.74 -0.48 3.24
CA LEU A 48 -0.57 -0.83 2.44
C LEU A 48 0.63 -1.14 3.34
N VAL A 49 1.35 -2.17 2.94
CA VAL A 49 2.67 -2.52 3.45
C VAL A 49 3.69 -2.28 2.36
N LEU A 50 4.71 -1.49 2.70
CA LEU A 50 5.80 -1.10 1.85
C LEU A 50 7.03 -1.94 2.22
N ARG A 51 7.50 -2.76 1.30
CA ARG A 51 8.63 -3.67 1.48
C ARG A 51 9.82 -3.07 0.75
N GLY A 52 10.70 -2.42 1.50
CA GLY A 52 11.92 -1.84 0.95
C GLY A 52 12.84 -2.92 0.35
N PRO A 53 13.81 -2.52 -0.50
CA PRO A 53 14.80 -3.44 -1.05
C PRO A 53 15.49 -4.25 0.05
N GLU A 54 15.63 -5.56 -0.16
CA GLU A 54 16.21 -6.48 0.82
C GLU A 54 15.49 -6.48 2.19
N LEU A 55 14.22 -6.04 2.24
CA LEU A 55 13.43 -5.86 3.47
C LEU A 55 14.08 -4.90 4.48
N LYS A 56 14.84 -3.92 4.00
CA LYS A 56 15.38 -2.83 4.83
C LYS A 56 14.39 -1.68 4.94
N GLU A 57 14.58 -0.88 5.98
CA GLU A 57 13.80 0.33 6.20
C GLU A 57 13.89 1.27 5.01
N ILE A 58 12.74 1.83 4.65
CA ILE A 58 12.63 2.89 3.66
C ILE A 58 13.04 4.21 4.35
N PRO A 59 13.81 5.08 3.68
CA PRO A 59 14.10 6.42 4.19
C PRO A 59 12.82 7.15 4.58
N ILE A 60 12.80 7.74 5.77
CA ILE A 60 11.58 8.35 6.33
C ILE A 60 11.08 9.51 5.47
N GLU A 61 12.00 10.21 4.80
CA GLU A 61 11.70 11.31 3.89
C GLU A 61 10.91 10.80 2.68
N ARG A 62 11.29 9.66 2.09
CA ARG A 62 10.57 9.08 0.95
C ARG A 62 9.18 8.59 1.33
N LEU A 63 9.02 8.07 2.55
CA LEU A 63 7.71 7.70 3.10
C LEU A 63 6.83 8.93 3.29
N ALA A 64 7.38 9.99 3.89
CA ALA A 64 6.67 11.24 4.12
C ALA A 64 6.24 11.91 2.80
N ASP A 65 7.15 11.99 1.81
CA ASP A 65 6.86 12.55 0.48
C ASP A 65 5.73 11.77 -0.21
N PHE A 66 5.73 10.43 -0.10
CA PHE A 66 4.66 9.59 -0.64
C PHE A 66 3.33 9.82 0.08
N GLU A 67 3.33 9.86 1.42
CA GLU A 67 2.11 10.12 2.22
C GLU A 67 1.52 11.50 1.92
N GLU A 68 2.36 12.52 1.75
CA GLU A 68 1.95 13.86 1.36
C GLU A 68 1.33 13.85 -0.05
N ALA A 69 1.99 13.24 -1.03
CA ALA A 69 1.47 13.16 -2.39
C ALA A 69 0.13 12.40 -2.48
N VAL A 70 -0.05 11.35 -1.67
CA VAL A 70 -1.33 10.64 -1.56
C VAL A 70 -2.40 11.54 -0.95
N ARG A 71 -2.07 12.32 0.10
CA ARG A 71 -2.98 13.27 0.75
C ARG A 71 -3.42 14.40 -0.19
N GLU A 72 -2.53 14.87 -1.06
CA GLU A 72 -2.84 15.90 -2.07
C GLU A 72 -3.59 15.35 -3.30
N SER A 73 -3.66 14.02 -3.43
CA SER A 73 -4.34 13.37 -4.55
C SER A 73 -5.87 13.42 -4.46
N THR A 74 -6.53 12.98 -5.53
CA THR A 74 -8.00 12.88 -5.56
C THR A 74 -8.55 11.55 -5.03
N ILE A 75 -7.75 10.79 -4.27
CA ILE A 75 -8.21 9.53 -3.64
C ILE A 75 -9.15 9.90 -2.47
N PRO A 76 -10.41 9.43 -2.47
CA PRO A 76 -11.43 9.94 -1.53
C PRO A 76 -11.47 9.22 -0.18
N PHE A 77 -10.44 8.45 0.18
CA PHE A 77 -10.34 7.67 1.42
C PHE A 77 -8.90 7.66 1.92
N LEU A 78 -8.70 7.31 3.18
CA LEU A 78 -7.37 7.24 3.78
C LEU A 78 -6.57 6.08 3.19
N VAL A 79 -5.29 6.33 2.94
CA VAL A 79 -4.31 5.31 2.59
C VAL A 79 -3.32 5.23 3.74
N GLU A 80 -3.31 4.11 4.47
CA GLU A 80 -2.33 3.85 5.51
C GLU A 80 -1.17 3.06 4.90
N ALA A 81 0.00 3.69 4.74
CA ALA A 81 1.19 3.03 4.21
C ALA A 81 2.21 2.81 5.32
N ARG A 82 2.62 1.56 5.56
CA ARG A 82 3.59 1.23 6.61
C ARG A 82 4.80 0.51 6.07
N ASP A 83 5.97 0.93 6.51
CA ASP A 83 7.24 0.27 6.21
C ASP A 83 7.32 -1.08 6.94
N TRP A 84 7.44 -2.16 6.16
CA TRP A 84 7.55 -3.53 6.64
C TRP A 84 8.66 -3.70 7.68
N ALA A 85 9.84 -3.12 7.44
CA ALA A 85 11.00 -3.30 8.29
C ALA A 85 10.82 -2.66 9.68
N ARG A 86 9.90 -1.68 9.78
CA ARG A 86 9.57 -0.98 11.04
C ARG A 86 8.41 -1.64 11.80
N LEU A 87 7.70 -2.58 11.18
CA LEU A 87 6.61 -3.29 11.85
C LEU A 87 7.16 -4.31 12.84
N PRO A 88 6.57 -4.44 14.04
CA PRO A 88 6.89 -5.54 14.94
C PRO A 88 6.64 -6.90 14.26
N GLU A 89 7.48 -7.90 14.53
CA GLU A 89 7.41 -9.24 13.90
C GLU A 89 6.02 -9.87 13.96
N ARG A 90 5.29 -9.73 15.07
CA ARG A 90 3.91 -10.22 15.20
C ARG A 90 2.96 -9.68 14.11
N PHE A 91 3.12 -8.41 13.71
CA PHE A 91 2.30 -7.80 12.67
C PHE A 91 2.71 -8.32 11.30
N GLN A 92 4.01 -8.51 11.08
CA GLN A 92 4.52 -9.12 9.85
C GLN A 92 3.91 -10.52 9.65
N GLU A 93 3.93 -11.35 10.70
CA GLU A 93 3.31 -12.68 10.67
C GLU A 93 1.79 -12.64 10.43
N GLU A 94 1.08 -11.69 11.04
CA GLU A 94 -0.37 -11.52 10.81
C GLU A 94 -0.66 -11.15 9.36
N ILE A 95 0.06 -10.18 8.79
CA ILE A 95 -0.10 -9.73 7.40
C ILE A 95 0.22 -10.86 6.42
N GLU A 96 1.26 -11.65 6.67
CA GLU A 96 1.59 -12.83 5.84
C GLU A 96 0.52 -13.93 5.89
N ARG A 97 -0.20 -14.05 7.01
CA ARG A 97 -1.31 -15.00 7.16
C ARG A 97 -2.61 -14.49 6.54
N GLU A 98 -2.75 -13.18 6.35
CA GLU A 98 -3.90 -12.57 5.68
C GLU A 98 -3.84 -12.73 4.15
N HIS A 99 -4.98 -12.51 3.48
CA HIS A 99 -4.94 -12.40 2.03
C HIS A 99 -4.38 -11.03 1.66
N VAL A 100 -3.23 -11.03 1.00
CA VAL A 100 -2.59 -9.84 0.44
C VAL A 100 -2.76 -9.76 -1.07
N ALA A 101 -2.79 -8.54 -1.62
CA ALA A 101 -2.78 -8.27 -3.05
C ALA A 101 -1.58 -7.37 -3.40
N GLN A 102 -0.79 -7.78 -4.38
CA GLN A 102 0.34 -6.99 -4.83
C GLN A 102 -0.14 -5.78 -5.65
N VAL A 103 0.36 -4.59 -5.32
CA VAL A 103 0.15 -3.35 -6.07
C VAL A 103 1.44 -3.08 -6.86
N SER A 104 1.32 -2.75 -8.14
CA SER A 104 2.49 -2.49 -8.98
C SER A 104 2.88 -1.02 -8.90
N SER A 105 4.17 -0.72 -8.82
CA SER A 105 4.68 0.60 -9.21
C SER A 105 4.60 0.67 -10.74
N GLY A 106 3.84 1.65 -11.25
CA GLY A 106 3.54 1.77 -12.70
C GLY A 106 4.75 2.14 -13.55
#